data_AF-A0A2W4VVV9-F1
#
_entry.id   AF-A0A2W4VVV9-F1
#
_cell.length_a   1.000
_cell.length_b   1.000
_cell.length_c   1.000
_cell.angle_alpha   90.00
_cell.angle_beta   90.00
_cell.angle_gamma   90.00
#
_symmetry.space_group_name_H-M   'P 1'
#
loop_
_entity.id
_entity.type
_entity.pdbx_description
1 polymer ?
#
loop_
_entity_poly.entity_id
_entity_poly.type
_entity_poly.pdbx_seq_one_letter_code
_entity_poly.pdbx_strand_id
1 'polypeptide(L)'
;MGDPTPTNPQDETSTQPGASPAGWWGKLRDRANQLRSARRLSRWFNVDDDKVAEILAEVRQQLPTTEALLVGKPQAGKSSIVRGLTGVSADIVGQGFRPHTQHTQRYAYPSEDLPLLIFTDTVGLGDLAQATDAIITELVDDLSSSSSKGRILILTVKINDFATDSLRQIAVRLRQQFPTVPCLLAVTCSHEVYPPSQAN
;
A
#
# COMPACT_ATOMS: atom_id res chain seq x y z
N MET A 1 11.30 -13.13 64.54
CA MET A 1 11.41 -11.89 63.76
C MET A 1 11.81 -12.30 62.36
N GLY A 2 10.93 -12.34 61.36
CA GLY A 2 9.88 -11.38 61.07
C GLY A 2 10.21 -10.83 59.69
N ASP A 3 9.78 -11.58 58.67
CA ASP A 3 9.67 -11.19 57.26
C ASP A 3 9.01 -9.79 57.12
N PRO A 4 9.22 -9.03 56.02
CA PRO A 4 8.86 -9.56 54.71
C PRO A 4 9.71 -9.15 53.50
N THR A 5 9.79 -10.11 52.59
CA THR A 5 9.59 -9.99 51.15
C THR A 5 8.96 -8.66 50.71
N PRO A 6 9.56 -7.92 49.77
CA PRO A 6 8.80 -6.98 48.97
C PRO A 6 8.12 -7.75 47.84
N THR A 7 6.81 -7.89 48.00
CA THR A 7 5.85 -8.25 46.97
C THR A 7 5.79 -7.14 45.90
N ASN A 8 5.70 -7.59 44.65
CA ASN A 8 5.30 -6.93 43.39
C ASN A 8 4.56 -5.59 43.50
N PRO A 9 4.72 -4.71 42.51
CA PRO A 9 3.63 -4.64 41.54
C PRO A 9 4.10 -4.56 40.10
N GLN A 10 3.39 -5.31 39.26
CA GLN A 10 3.10 -5.03 37.85
C GLN A 10 3.67 -3.68 37.36
N ASP A 11 4.68 -3.72 36.49
CA ASP A 11 4.92 -2.62 35.56
C ASP A 11 4.41 -3.08 34.18
N GLU A 12 3.13 -2.78 34.00
CA GLU A 12 2.50 -2.68 32.70
C GLU A 12 3.25 -1.62 31.88
N THR A 13 4.27 -2.03 31.12
CA THR A 13 4.53 -1.29 29.88
C THR A 13 3.45 -1.69 28.90
N SER A 14 2.30 -1.03 29.06
CA SER A 14 1.32 -0.83 28.01
C SER A 14 2.06 -0.28 26.80
N THR A 15 2.46 -1.17 25.88
CA THR A 15 2.74 -0.78 24.50
C THR A 15 1.42 -0.24 23.97
N GLN A 16 1.25 1.08 24.05
CA GLN A 16 0.14 1.76 23.40
C GLN A 16 0.19 1.35 21.92
N PRO A 17 -0.85 0.67 21.39
CA PRO A 17 -0.99 0.54 19.96
C PRO A 17 -1.20 1.96 19.42
N GLY A 18 -0.55 2.23 18.29
CA GLY A 18 -0.53 3.52 17.62
C GLY A 18 -1.90 4.19 17.58
N ALA A 19 -1.85 5.52 17.73
CA ALA A 19 -2.94 6.48 17.55
C ALA A 19 -4.28 5.87 17.12
N SER A 20 -5.18 5.69 18.10
CA SER A 20 -6.57 5.34 17.86
C SER A 20 -7.18 6.28 16.81
N PRO A 21 -7.98 5.76 15.85
CA PRO A 21 -8.68 6.53 14.83
C PRO A 21 -9.43 7.73 15.42
N ALA A 22 -9.95 7.58 16.64
CA ALA A 22 -10.68 8.61 17.36
C ALA A 22 -9.85 9.89 17.62
N GLY A 23 -8.53 9.77 17.81
CA GLY A 23 -7.66 10.90 18.12
C GLY A 23 -7.36 11.80 16.92
N TRP A 24 -7.30 11.23 15.72
CA TRP A 24 -7.11 11.98 14.47
C TRP A 24 -8.42 12.64 14.01
N TRP A 25 -9.54 11.92 14.10
CA TRP A 25 -10.88 12.48 13.89
C TRP A 25 -11.22 13.58 14.89
N GLY A 26 -10.75 13.46 16.14
CA GLY A 26 -10.89 14.51 17.16
C GLY A 26 -10.20 15.82 16.76
N LYS A 27 -8.96 15.76 16.28
CA LYS A 27 -8.19 16.95 15.85
C LYS A 27 -8.76 17.62 14.59
N LEU A 28 -9.35 16.84 13.67
CA LEU A 28 -10.09 17.37 12.52
C LEU A 28 -11.41 18.01 12.93
N ARG A 29 -12.13 17.45 13.91
CA ARG A 29 -13.35 18.03 14.48
C ARG A 29 -13.07 19.32 15.26
N ASP A 30 -11.97 19.40 16.00
CA ASP A 30 -11.62 20.60 16.77
C ASP A 30 -11.24 21.79 15.88
N ARG A 31 -10.57 21.55 14.74
CA ARG A 31 -10.33 22.60 13.72
C ARG A 31 -11.60 23.02 12.99
N ALA A 32 -12.58 22.13 12.84
CA ALA A 32 -13.89 22.44 12.28
C ALA A 32 -14.81 23.18 13.28
N ASN A 33 -14.67 22.90 14.58
CA ASN A 33 -15.46 23.51 15.66
C ASN A 33 -15.05 24.95 16.00
N GLN A 34 -13.84 25.40 15.63
CA GLN A 34 -13.47 26.81 15.72
C GLN A 34 -14.28 27.73 14.79
N LEU A 35 -15.04 27.17 13.85
CA LEU A 35 -15.79 27.96 12.84
C LEU A 35 -17.30 27.97 12.98
N ARG A 36 -17.94 27.27 13.94
CA ARG A 36 -19.43 27.21 13.96
C ARG A 36 -20.04 27.22 15.35
N SER A 37 -20.37 28.42 15.80
CA SER A 37 -21.46 28.67 16.75
C SER A 37 -22.80 28.20 16.18
N ALA A 38 -23.31 27.04 16.62
CA ALA A 38 -24.74 26.73 16.74
C ALA A 38 -24.99 25.35 17.36
N ARG A 39 -25.33 25.32 18.66
CA ARG A 39 -25.69 24.13 19.46
C ARG A 39 -26.96 23.37 19.01
N ARG A 40 -27.49 23.63 17.79
CA ARG A 40 -28.70 22.99 17.25
C ARG A 40 -28.46 22.02 16.07
N LEU A 41 -27.24 21.92 15.55
CA LEU A 41 -26.91 21.11 14.35
C LEU A 41 -26.33 19.71 14.64
N SER A 42 -26.02 19.38 15.90
CA SER A 42 -25.35 18.12 16.26
C SER A 42 -26.20 16.86 16.06
N ARG A 43 -27.54 16.99 16.03
CA ARG A 43 -28.46 15.87 15.82
C ARG A 43 -28.52 15.36 14.38
N TRP A 44 -28.03 16.13 13.40
CA TRP A 44 -28.07 15.75 11.98
C TRP A 44 -26.82 14.99 11.50
N PHE A 45 -25.84 14.79 12.39
CA PHE A 45 -24.56 14.14 12.06
C PHE A 45 -24.32 12.84 12.84
N ASN A 46 -25.33 12.28 13.51
CA ASN A 46 -25.20 10.99 14.17
C ASN A 46 -25.49 9.88 13.14
N VAL A 47 -24.53 9.63 12.27
CA VAL A 47 -24.55 8.46 11.38
C VAL A 47 -24.20 7.24 12.24
N ASP A 48 -25.03 6.20 12.15
CA ASP A 48 -24.84 4.96 12.89
C ASP A 48 -23.70 4.14 12.26
N ASP A 49 -22.66 3.86 13.03
CA ASP A 49 -21.45 3.18 12.55
C ASP A 49 -21.76 1.78 12.00
N ASP A 50 -22.75 1.09 12.58
CA ASP A 50 -23.20 -0.23 12.11
C ASP A 50 -23.81 -0.15 10.70
N LYS A 51 -24.56 0.93 10.45
CA LYS A 51 -25.18 1.18 9.14
C LYS A 51 -24.14 1.56 8.09
N VAL A 52 -23.08 2.26 8.49
CA VAL A 52 -21.95 2.56 7.60
C VAL A 52 -21.21 1.28 7.23
N ALA A 53 -20.96 0.40 8.20
CA ALA A 53 -20.29 -0.87 7.96
C ALA A 53 -21.10 -1.78 7.02
N GLU A 54 -22.43 -1.84 7.18
CA GLU A 54 -23.33 -2.57 6.29
C GLU A 54 -23.26 -2.07 4.84
N ILE A 55 -23.36 -0.75 4.64
CA ILE A 55 -23.26 -0.13 3.31
C ILE A 55 -21.89 -0.41 2.69
N LEU A 56 -20.80 -0.28 3.44
CA LEU A 56 -19.45 -0.56 2.94
C LEU A 56 -19.29 -2.04 2.54
N ALA A 57 -19.88 -2.96 3.29
CA ALA A 57 -19.85 -4.38 2.95
C ALA A 57 -20.59 -4.66 1.64
N GLU A 58 -21.76 -4.07 1.43
CA GLU A 58 -22.53 -4.22 0.20
C GLU A 58 -21.79 -3.62 -1.00
N VAL A 59 -21.23 -2.41 -0.85
CA VAL A 59 -20.48 -1.75 -1.93
C VAL A 59 -19.23 -2.55 -2.31
N ARG A 60 -18.52 -3.14 -1.33
CA ARG A 60 -17.35 -4.01 -1.58
C ARG A 60 -17.71 -5.28 -2.37
N GLN A 61 -18.92 -5.82 -2.21
CA GLN A 61 -19.36 -6.97 -3.02
C GLN A 61 -19.62 -6.60 -4.48
N GLN A 62 -20.08 -5.38 -4.74
CA GLN A 62 -20.41 -4.90 -6.08
C GLN A 62 -19.20 -4.32 -6.82
N LEU A 63 -18.17 -3.85 -6.11
CA LEU A 63 -16.95 -3.27 -6.66
C LEU A 63 -15.74 -4.14 -6.33
N PRO A 64 -15.43 -5.17 -7.14
CA PRO A 64 -14.28 -6.03 -6.87
C PRO A 64 -12.99 -5.22 -6.94
N THR A 65 -12.23 -5.24 -5.85
CA THR A 65 -10.93 -4.57 -5.75
C THR A 65 -9.95 -5.16 -6.77
N THR A 66 -9.27 -4.28 -7.51
CA THR A 66 -8.19 -4.69 -8.41
C THR A 66 -6.83 -4.57 -7.71
N GLU A 67 -6.02 -5.63 -7.80
CA GLU A 67 -4.66 -5.66 -7.27
C GLU A 67 -3.66 -5.36 -8.40
N ALA A 68 -2.90 -4.28 -8.25
CA ALA A 68 -1.83 -3.89 -9.14
C ALA A 68 -0.49 -4.21 -8.48
N LEU A 69 0.20 -5.24 -8.97
CA LEU A 69 1.51 -5.65 -8.47
C LEU A 69 2.62 -4.98 -9.29
N LEU A 70 3.37 -4.08 -8.67
CA LEU A 70 4.51 -3.39 -9.28
C LEU A 70 5.80 -4.12 -8.96
N VAL A 71 6.47 -4.63 -10.00
CA VAL A 71 7.73 -5.36 -9.88
C VAL A 71 8.82 -4.62 -10.64
N GLY A 72 9.92 -4.31 -9.96
CA GLY A 72 11.05 -3.60 -10.57
C GLY A 72 12.15 -3.30 -9.57
N LYS A 73 13.30 -2.88 -10.07
CA LYS A 73 14.44 -2.50 -9.23
C LYS A 73 14.15 -1.28 -8.34
N PRO A 74 14.98 -1.05 -7.30
CA PRO A 74 14.98 0.24 -6.60
C PRO A 74 15.12 1.37 -7.61
N GLN A 75 14.44 2.49 -7.37
CA GLN A 75 14.49 3.68 -8.24
C GLN A 75 13.97 3.49 -9.68
N ALA A 76 13.34 2.35 -10.01
CA ALA A 76 12.71 2.16 -11.32
C ALA A 76 11.44 3.03 -11.53
N GLY A 77 10.99 3.78 -10.53
CA GLY A 77 9.84 4.68 -10.65
C GLY A 77 8.49 4.09 -10.22
N LYS A 78 8.48 2.96 -9.51
CA LYS A 78 7.26 2.27 -9.02
C LYS A 78 6.36 3.21 -8.19
N SER A 79 6.91 3.86 -7.17
CA SER A 79 6.15 4.80 -6.34
C SER A 79 5.70 6.05 -7.11
N SER A 80 6.43 6.46 -8.16
CA SER A 80 6.02 7.57 -9.03
C SER A 80 4.81 7.19 -9.90
N ILE A 81 4.74 5.94 -10.36
CA ILE A 81 3.56 5.42 -11.06
C ILE A 81 2.34 5.44 -10.13
N VAL A 82 2.49 4.94 -8.90
CA VAL A 82 1.39 4.95 -7.92
C VAL A 82 0.90 6.38 -7.66
N ARG A 83 1.81 7.34 -7.46
CA ARG A 83 1.46 8.76 -7.32
C ARG A 83 0.75 9.32 -8.56
N GLY A 84 1.27 9.04 -9.74
CA GLY A 84 0.68 9.50 -11.01
C GLY A 84 -0.72 8.95 -11.26
N LEU A 85 -0.98 7.69 -10.89
CA LEU A 85 -2.29 7.04 -11.04
C LEU A 85 -3.31 7.50 -10.01
N THR A 86 -2.86 7.89 -8.82
CA THR A 86 -3.74 8.19 -7.68
C THR A 86 -3.94 9.69 -7.48
N GLY A 87 -3.07 10.53 -8.04
CA GLY A 87 -3.10 11.99 -7.88
C GLY A 87 -2.82 12.48 -6.46
N VAL A 88 -2.56 11.57 -5.51
CA VAL A 88 -2.25 11.92 -4.12
C VAL A 88 -0.78 12.31 -3.98
N SER A 89 -0.49 13.17 -3.01
CA SER A 89 0.86 13.70 -2.81
C SER A 89 1.85 12.59 -2.43
N ALA A 90 3.14 12.87 -2.66
CA ALA A 90 4.23 11.97 -2.31
C ALA A 90 4.25 11.55 -0.84
N ASP A 91 3.87 12.48 0.05
CA ASP A 91 3.81 12.28 1.50
C ASP A 91 2.65 11.37 1.89
N ILE A 92 1.49 11.52 1.26
CA ILE A 92 0.30 10.69 1.51
C ILE A 92 0.54 9.26 1.03
N VAL A 93 1.14 9.09 -0.15
CA VAL A 93 1.54 7.76 -0.64
C VAL A 93 2.59 7.14 0.28
N GLY A 94 3.61 7.90 0.67
CA GLY A 94 4.67 7.40 1.57
C GLY A 94 4.14 6.97 2.94
N GLN A 95 3.16 7.69 3.49
CA GLN A 95 2.48 7.34 4.75
C GLN A 95 1.38 6.29 4.58
N GLY A 96 0.98 5.98 3.35
CA GLY A 96 -0.07 5.01 3.02
C GLY A 96 0.46 3.60 2.82
N PHE A 97 1.74 3.43 2.44
CA PHE A 97 2.32 2.11 2.30
C PHE A 97 2.42 1.40 3.66
N ARG A 98 1.92 0.17 3.72
CA ARG A 98 2.00 -0.72 4.88
C ARG A 98 2.82 -1.95 4.50
N PRO A 99 3.76 -2.41 5.34
CA PRO A 99 4.43 -3.69 5.13
C PRO A 99 3.38 -4.81 4.98
N HIS A 100 3.51 -5.60 3.92
CA HIS A 100 2.62 -6.74 3.65
C HIS A 100 3.35 -8.06 3.88
N THR A 101 4.61 -8.13 3.47
CA THR A 101 5.52 -9.27 3.68
C THR A 101 6.95 -8.76 3.87
N GLN A 102 7.94 -9.64 3.83
CA GLN A 102 9.34 -9.24 3.88
C GLN A 102 9.73 -8.39 2.67
N HIS A 103 9.21 -8.71 1.48
CA HIS A 103 9.59 -8.05 0.23
C HIS A 103 8.49 -7.22 -0.45
N THR A 104 7.32 -7.06 0.17
CA THR A 104 6.26 -6.20 -0.37
C THR A 104 5.63 -5.24 0.62
N GLN A 105 5.20 -4.09 0.09
CA GLN A 105 4.39 -3.09 0.77
C GLN A 105 3.10 -2.87 -0.01
N ARG A 106 1.98 -2.61 0.68
CA ARG A 106 0.68 -2.37 0.07
C ARG A 106 0.18 -0.96 0.30
N TYR A 107 -0.49 -0.41 -0.70
CA TYR A 107 -1.21 0.85 -0.61
C TYR A 107 -2.63 0.68 -1.15
N ALA A 108 -3.63 0.82 -0.27
CA ALA A 108 -5.04 0.82 -0.63
C ALA A 108 -5.47 2.22 -1.11
N TYR A 109 -6.07 2.27 -2.29
CA TYR A 109 -6.63 3.48 -2.88
C TYR A 109 -8.13 3.33 -3.18
N PRO A 110 -8.96 4.34 -2.88
CA PRO A 110 -8.60 5.60 -2.21
C PRO A 110 -8.42 5.48 -0.69
N SER A 111 -8.90 4.39 -0.07
CA SER A 111 -8.82 4.14 1.37
C SER A 111 -8.81 2.65 1.70
N GLU A 112 -8.37 2.30 2.91
CA GLU A 112 -8.41 0.93 3.45
C GLU A 112 -9.86 0.43 3.68
N ASP A 113 -10.79 1.35 3.98
CA ASP A 113 -12.20 1.02 4.24
C ASP A 113 -12.97 0.70 2.96
N LEU A 114 -12.54 1.21 1.81
CA LEU A 114 -13.12 0.87 0.51
C LEU A 114 -12.03 0.88 -0.57
N PRO A 115 -11.19 -0.16 -0.63
CA PRO A 115 -10.13 -0.21 -1.62
C PRO A 115 -10.72 -0.56 -2.98
N LEU A 116 -10.62 0.37 -3.92
CA LEU A 116 -10.91 0.12 -5.34
C LEU A 116 -9.67 -0.47 -6.04
N LEU A 117 -8.49 0.01 -5.64
CA LEU A 117 -7.19 -0.45 -6.10
C LEU A 117 -6.29 -0.75 -4.90
N ILE A 118 -5.59 -1.89 -4.95
CA ILE A 118 -4.49 -2.19 -4.02
C ILE A 118 -3.21 -2.25 -4.84
N PHE A 119 -2.29 -1.33 -4.55
CA PHE A 119 -0.97 -1.36 -5.14
C PHE A 119 -0.04 -2.15 -4.24
N THR A 120 0.54 -3.23 -4.76
CA THR A 120 1.61 -3.98 -4.08
C THR A 120 2.93 -3.56 -4.70
N ASP A 121 3.79 -2.89 -3.94
CA ASP A 121 5.13 -2.48 -4.35
C ASP A 121 6.17 -3.48 -3.83
N THR A 122 7.05 -3.99 -4.69
CA THR A 122 8.17 -4.84 -4.26
C THR A 122 9.34 -3.97 -3.77
N VAL A 123 9.86 -4.21 -2.56
CA VAL A 123 11.15 -3.63 -2.17
C VAL A 123 12.19 -4.18 -3.15
N GLY A 124 12.82 -3.27 -3.87
CA GLY A 124 13.22 -3.52 -5.25
C GLY A 124 14.23 -4.65 -5.45
N LEU A 125 14.23 -5.20 -6.66
CA LEU A 125 15.05 -6.33 -7.13
C LEU A 125 16.58 -6.10 -7.14
N GLY A 126 17.09 -5.12 -6.40
CA GLY A 126 18.36 -4.46 -6.65
C GLY A 126 19.58 -5.11 -6.01
N ASP A 127 19.46 -5.77 -4.86
CA ASP A 127 20.65 -6.03 -4.04
C ASP A 127 21.08 -7.48 -3.83
N LEU A 128 20.29 -8.49 -4.20
CA LEU A 128 20.73 -9.88 -4.01
C LEU A 128 20.15 -10.75 -5.13
N ALA A 129 20.98 -11.19 -6.07
CA ALA A 129 20.62 -12.28 -6.98
C ALA A 129 20.10 -13.51 -6.21
N GLN A 130 20.59 -13.72 -4.98
CA GLN A 130 20.12 -14.74 -4.03
C GLN A 130 18.70 -14.52 -3.52
N ALA A 131 18.18 -13.29 -3.49
CA ALA A 131 16.83 -13.00 -3.03
C ALA A 131 15.78 -13.16 -4.14
N THR A 132 16.19 -13.35 -5.40
CA THR A 132 15.25 -13.45 -6.53
C THR A 132 14.26 -14.59 -6.34
N ASP A 133 14.74 -15.77 -5.93
CA ASP A 133 13.87 -16.94 -5.70
C ASP A 133 12.92 -16.72 -4.52
N ALA A 134 13.40 -16.09 -3.43
CA ALA A 134 12.57 -15.76 -2.28
C ALA A 134 11.46 -14.76 -2.65
N ILE A 135 11.79 -13.72 -3.42
CA ILE A 135 10.82 -12.75 -3.94
C ILE A 135 9.81 -13.44 -4.85
N ILE A 136 10.26 -14.36 -5.73
CA ILE A 136 9.34 -15.12 -6.59
C ILE A 136 8.37 -15.92 -5.72
N THR A 137 8.86 -16.71 -4.77
CA THR A 137 8.00 -17.51 -3.89
C THR A 137 6.99 -16.63 -3.14
N GLU A 138 7.43 -15.53 -2.55
CA GLU A 138 6.54 -14.60 -1.84
C GLU A 138 5.45 -14.02 -2.75
N LEU A 139 5.81 -13.58 -3.96
CA LEU A 139 4.84 -13.05 -4.93
C LEU A 139 3.86 -14.13 -5.40
N VAL A 140 4.34 -15.35 -5.57
CA VAL A 140 3.51 -16.49 -5.97
C VAL A 140 2.53 -16.88 -4.88
N ASP A 141 2.97 -16.91 -3.62
CA ASP A 141 2.11 -17.19 -2.47
C ASP A 141 1.04 -16.11 -2.33
N ASP A 142 1.43 -14.84 -2.49
CA ASP A 142 0.50 -13.71 -2.44
C ASP A 142 -0.57 -13.80 -3.54
N LEU A 143 -0.14 -14.05 -4.78
CA LEU A 143 -1.03 -14.25 -5.93
C LEU A 143 -1.82 -15.56 -5.88
N SER A 144 -1.42 -16.54 -5.08
CA SER A 144 -2.19 -17.79 -4.90
C SER A 144 -3.28 -17.64 -3.83
N SER A 145 -3.08 -16.76 -2.85
CA SER A 145 -3.96 -16.60 -1.70
C SER A 145 -5.30 -15.89 -1.98
N SER A 146 -5.41 -15.06 -3.04
CA SER A 146 -6.59 -14.20 -3.28
C SER A 146 -7.47 -14.60 -4.49
N SER A 147 -8.22 -15.71 -4.41
CA SER A 147 -8.90 -16.31 -5.58
C SER A 147 -10.00 -15.47 -6.29
N SER A 148 -10.40 -14.30 -5.80
CA SER A 148 -11.57 -13.55 -6.33
C SER A 148 -11.30 -12.10 -6.78
N LYS A 149 -10.05 -11.67 -6.95
CA LYS A 149 -9.73 -10.28 -7.29
C LYS A 149 -9.22 -10.14 -8.72
N GLY A 150 -9.57 -9.02 -9.37
CA GLY A 150 -8.94 -8.62 -10.63
C GLY A 150 -7.47 -8.30 -10.37
N ARG A 151 -6.56 -8.72 -11.24
CA ARG A 151 -5.12 -8.54 -11.03
C ARG A 151 -4.42 -8.03 -12.28
N ILE A 152 -3.37 -7.24 -12.09
CA ILE A 152 -2.45 -6.83 -13.14
C ILE A 152 -1.01 -6.84 -12.63
N LEU A 153 -0.09 -7.37 -13.43
CA LEU A 153 1.35 -7.30 -13.20
C LEU A 153 1.89 -6.08 -13.95
N ILE A 154 2.60 -5.20 -13.25
CA ILE A 154 3.27 -4.02 -13.82
C ILE A 154 4.77 -4.18 -13.64
N LEU A 155 5.45 -4.62 -14.69
CA LEU A 155 6.90 -4.73 -14.74
C LEU A 155 7.47 -3.34 -15.01
N THR A 156 8.27 -2.81 -14.10
CA THR A 156 8.81 -1.45 -14.18
C THR A 156 10.31 -1.49 -14.46
N VAL A 157 10.71 -0.89 -15.58
CA VAL A 157 12.10 -0.79 -16.03
C VAL A 157 12.45 0.65 -16.32
N LYS A 158 13.60 1.09 -15.82
CA LYS A 158 14.19 2.39 -16.16
C LYS A 158 14.79 2.32 -17.57
N ILE A 159 14.57 3.33 -18.42
CA ILE A 159 14.99 3.32 -19.83
C ILE A 159 16.49 3.02 -20.05
N ASN A 160 17.35 3.39 -19.10
CA ASN A 160 18.80 3.21 -19.15
C ASN A 160 19.31 2.09 -18.23
N ASP A 161 18.43 1.27 -17.66
CA ASP A 161 18.83 0.10 -16.88
C ASP A 161 18.96 -1.12 -17.80
N PHE A 162 20.20 -1.58 -17.98
CA PHE A 162 20.52 -2.73 -18.81
C PHE A 162 20.53 -4.06 -18.04
N ALA A 163 20.57 -4.03 -16.71
CA ALA A 163 20.72 -5.23 -15.88
C ALA A 163 19.34 -5.86 -15.54
N THR A 164 18.56 -6.23 -16.55
CA THR A 164 17.15 -6.63 -16.38
C THR A 164 16.94 -8.13 -16.10
N ASP A 165 17.99 -8.91 -15.89
CA ASP A 165 17.90 -10.37 -15.78
C ASP A 165 17.00 -10.85 -14.65
N SER A 166 17.12 -10.29 -13.45
CA SER A 166 16.26 -10.67 -12.31
C SER A 166 14.80 -10.37 -12.58
N LEU A 167 14.50 -9.22 -13.20
CA LEU A 167 13.12 -8.86 -13.57
C LEU A 167 12.57 -9.82 -14.62
N ARG A 168 13.39 -10.20 -15.62
CA ARG A 168 13.03 -11.20 -16.62
C ARG A 168 12.73 -12.55 -15.99
N GLN A 169 13.55 -13.01 -15.06
CA GLN A 169 13.34 -14.29 -14.36
C GLN A 169 12.01 -14.29 -13.60
N ILE A 170 11.72 -13.21 -12.86
CA ILE A 170 10.44 -13.06 -12.14
C ILE A 170 9.27 -13.04 -13.13
N ALA A 171 9.36 -12.24 -14.19
CA ALA A 171 8.30 -12.15 -15.19
C ALA A 171 8.00 -13.50 -15.85
N VAL A 172 9.03 -14.28 -16.20
CA VAL A 172 8.87 -15.63 -16.77
C VAL A 172 8.16 -16.55 -15.78
N ARG A 173 8.59 -16.59 -14.51
CA ARG A 173 7.99 -17.46 -13.49
C ARG A 173 6.55 -17.08 -13.18
N LEU A 174 6.27 -15.80 -12.98
CA LEU A 174 4.91 -15.31 -12.76
C LEU A 174 4.01 -15.60 -13.95
N ARG A 175 4.50 -15.43 -15.19
CA ARG A 175 3.71 -15.71 -16.40
C ARG A 175 3.40 -17.20 -16.57
N GLN A 176 4.32 -18.08 -16.18
CA GLN A 176 4.11 -19.53 -16.22
C GLN A 176 3.01 -19.98 -15.25
N GLN A 177 2.97 -19.40 -14.04
CA GLN A 177 2.00 -19.78 -13.02
C GLN A 177 0.67 -19.06 -13.15
N PHE A 178 0.67 -17.81 -13.63
CA PHE A 178 -0.51 -16.96 -13.75
C PHE A 178 -0.70 -16.47 -15.20
N PRO A 179 -0.92 -17.38 -16.18
CA PRO A 179 -0.98 -17.05 -17.61
C PRO A 179 -2.18 -16.18 -18.00
N THR A 180 -3.21 -16.10 -17.16
CA THR A 180 -4.40 -15.29 -17.39
C THR A 180 -4.27 -13.87 -16.84
N VAL A 181 -3.30 -13.62 -15.95
CA VAL A 181 -3.09 -12.28 -15.38
C VAL A 181 -2.43 -11.38 -16.43
N PRO A 182 -3.05 -10.22 -16.77
CA PRO A 182 -2.45 -9.24 -17.67
C PRO A 182 -1.11 -8.74 -17.15
N CYS A 183 -0.16 -8.55 -18.06
CA CYS A 183 1.18 -8.07 -17.76
C CYS A 183 1.49 -6.83 -18.61
N LEU A 184 1.84 -5.73 -17.94
CA LEU A 184 2.19 -4.43 -18.53
C LEU A 184 3.67 -4.15 -18.25
N LEU A 185 4.44 -3.85 -19.29
CA LEU A 185 5.80 -3.32 -19.16
C LEU A 185 5.74 -1.79 -19.15
N ALA A 186 6.06 -1.19 -18.01
CA ALA A 186 6.21 0.25 -17.83
C ALA A 186 7.69 0.64 -17.96
N VAL A 187 8.03 1.30 -19.07
CA VAL A 187 9.36 1.88 -19.27
C VAL A 187 9.37 3.32 -18.75
N THR A 188 10.23 3.59 -17.77
CA THR A 188 10.25 4.83 -17.00
C THR A 188 11.51 5.65 -17.27
N CYS A 189 11.54 6.89 -16.74
CA CYS A 189 12.68 7.81 -16.86
C CYS A 189 13.10 8.15 -18.28
N SER A 190 12.16 8.18 -19.24
CA SER A 190 12.45 8.56 -20.64
C SER A 190 13.12 9.93 -20.76
N HIS A 191 12.85 10.85 -19.83
CA HIS A 191 13.49 12.16 -19.76
C HIS A 191 15.02 12.11 -19.61
N GLU A 192 15.59 11.00 -19.13
CA GLU A 192 17.04 10.85 -18.99
C GLU A 192 17.77 10.62 -20.31
N VAL A 193 17.04 10.29 -21.38
CA VAL A 193 17.60 10.05 -22.72
C VAL A 193 17.17 11.11 -23.73
N TYR A 194 16.58 12.21 -23.27
CA TYR A 194 16.22 13.32 -24.15
C TYR A 194 17.49 14.02 -24.68
N PRO A 195 17.51 14.44 -25.96
CA PRO A 195 18.61 15.22 -26.49
C PRO A 195 18.82 16.51 -25.67
N PRO A 196 20.06 17.00 -25.53
CA PRO A 196 20.36 18.21 -24.76
C PRO A 196 19.66 19.47 -25.29
N SER A 197 19.19 19.46 -26.55
CA SER A 197 18.37 20.53 -27.13
C SER A 197 16.91 20.57 -26.62
N GLN A 198 16.50 19.62 -25.79
CA GLN A 198 15.15 19.50 -25.22
C GLN A 198 15.14 19.52 -23.68
N ALA A 199 16.29 19.70 -23.03
CA ALA A 199 16.34 19.92 -21.59
C ALA A 199 15.90 21.36 -21.29
N ASN A 200 14.67 21.52 -20.79
CA ASN A 200 14.15 22.78 -20.25
C ASN A 200 14.97 23.24 -19.05
#